data_AF-A0A1S3Y6A3-F1
#
_entry.id   AF-A0A1S3Y6A3-F1
#
_cell.length_a   1.000
_cell.length_b   1.000
_cell.length_c   1.000
_cell.angle_alpha   90.00
_cell.angle_beta   90.00
_cell.angle_gamma   90.00
#
_symmetry.space_group_name_H-M   'P 1'
#
loop_
_entity.id
_entity.type
_entity.pdbx_description
1 polymer ?
#
loop_
_entity_poly.entity_id
_entity_poly.type
_entity_poly.pdbx_seq_one_letter_code
_entity_poly.pdbx_strand_id
1 'polypeptide(L)'
;MDKTKDMYNLHEILDPVVRSGATPKSVEKFVDLAIKCVEEEGVKRPTMSEVVKEIEYIMEIVGLNPNAESASTSETYEGANKGLHPYTDESLFVYSGAYPPSKLEPK
;
A
#
# COMPACT_ATOMS: atom_id res chain seq x y z
N MET A 1 24.43 -2.75 -5.69
CA MET A 1 24.20 -2.39 -4.28
C MET A 1 25.17 -3.20 -3.43
N ASP A 2 25.92 -2.55 -2.54
CA ASP A 2 26.98 -3.20 -1.76
C ASP A 2 26.46 -3.57 -0.38
N LYS A 3 26.04 -4.83 -0.20
CA LYS A 3 25.45 -5.30 1.07
C LYS A 3 26.44 -5.37 2.24
N THR A 4 27.72 -5.16 1.98
CA THR A 4 28.77 -5.20 3.02
C THR A 4 28.97 -3.86 3.71
N LYS A 5 28.38 -2.79 3.16
CA LYS A 5 28.49 -1.42 3.66
C LYS A 5 27.19 -0.98 4.34
N ASP A 6 27.36 -0.03 5.25
CA ASP A 6 26.26 0.66 5.93
C ASP A 6 25.26 1.24 4.92
N MET A 7 23.96 1.06 5.20
CA MET A 7 22.87 1.51 4.32
C MET A 7 23.04 1.06 2.87
N TYR A 8 23.74 -0.06 2.67
CA TYR A 8 24.13 -0.63 1.39
C TYR A 8 24.86 0.33 0.42
N ASN A 9 25.55 1.34 0.96
CA ASN A 9 26.18 2.43 0.23
C ASN A 9 25.20 3.22 -0.64
N LEU A 10 23.97 3.43 -0.15
CA LEU A 10 22.89 4.14 -0.86
C LEU A 10 22.80 5.63 -0.52
N HIS A 11 23.79 6.21 0.15
CA HIS A 11 23.77 7.61 0.60
C HIS A 11 23.57 8.64 -0.52
N GLU A 12 23.88 8.30 -1.76
CA GLU A 12 23.73 9.17 -2.94
C GLU A 12 22.30 9.16 -3.51
N ILE A 13 21.54 8.09 -3.27
CA ILE A 13 20.18 7.92 -3.80
C ILE A 13 19.10 8.15 -2.75
N LEU A 14 19.45 8.02 -1.47
CA LEU A 14 18.52 8.23 -0.38
C LEU A 14 18.21 9.71 -0.24
N ASP A 15 16.94 10.00 0.05
CA ASP A 15 16.51 11.35 0.37
C ASP A 15 17.34 11.92 1.55
N PRO A 16 17.82 13.17 1.48
CA PRO A 16 18.66 13.76 2.53
C PRO A 16 18.03 13.70 3.93
N VAL A 17 16.70 13.83 4.03
CA VAL A 17 15.97 13.74 5.30
C VAL A 17 16.07 12.31 5.84
N VAL A 18 15.83 11.30 5.00
CA VAL A 18 15.94 9.89 5.37
C VAL A 18 17.37 9.55 5.79
N ARG A 19 18.38 10.04 5.06
CA ARG A 19 19.80 9.83 5.40
C ARG A 19 20.17 10.36 6.79
N SER A 20 19.52 11.44 7.22
CA SER A 20 19.81 12.08 8.52
C SER A 20 19.03 11.49 9.70
N GLY A 21 17.84 10.95 9.45
CA GLY A 21 16.92 10.49 10.51
C GLY A 21 16.79 8.97 10.66
N ALA A 22 17.22 8.18 9.67
CA ALA A 22 17.04 6.73 9.71
C ALA A 22 18.23 6.01 10.34
N THR A 23 17.95 4.87 10.98
CA THR A 23 19.01 3.95 11.41
C THR A 23 19.47 3.10 10.22
N PRO A 24 20.76 2.76 10.12
CA PRO A 24 21.25 1.96 9.00
C PRO A 24 20.51 0.63 8.84
N LYS A 25 20.24 -0.04 9.95
CA LYS A 25 19.55 -1.33 9.99
C LYS A 25 18.11 -1.25 9.47
N SER A 26 17.38 -0.17 9.74
CA SER A 26 16.03 -0.01 9.22
C SER A 26 16.02 0.25 7.72
N VAL A 27 16.99 1.02 7.23
CA VAL A 27 17.16 1.26 5.78
C VAL A 27 17.52 -0.03 5.06
N GLU A 28 18.47 -0.80 5.58
CA GLU A 28 18.89 -2.08 4.97
C GLU A 28 17.71 -3.05 4.85
N LYS A 29 16.91 -3.20 5.92
CA LYS A 29 15.71 -4.05 5.91
C LYS A 29 14.64 -3.55 4.95
N PHE A 30 14.41 -2.23 4.92
CA PHE A 30 13.44 -1.64 4.00
C PHE A 30 13.84 -1.84 2.54
N VAL A 31 15.14 -1.69 2.24
CA VAL A 31 15.66 -1.91 0.89
C VAL A 31 15.57 -3.39 0.50
N ASP A 32 15.85 -4.33 1.40
CA ASP A 32 15.66 -5.75 1.13
C ASP A 32 14.19 -6.08 0.82
N LEU A 33 13.24 -5.45 1.51
CA LEU A 33 11.81 -5.57 1.20
C LEU A 33 11.48 -4.96 -0.17
N ALA A 34 11.97 -3.75 -0.45
CA ALA A 34 11.73 -3.06 -1.72
C ALA A 34 12.23 -3.87 -2.92
N ILE A 35 13.41 -4.48 -2.82
CA ILE A 35 13.98 -5.36 -3.86
C ILE A 35 13.06 -6.57 -4.11
N LYS A 36 12.52 -7.21 -3.05
CA LYS A 36 11.56 -8.32 -3.23
C LYS A 36 10.25 -7.86 -3.90
N CYS A 37 9.76 -6.66 -3.59
CA CYS A 37 8.54 -6.12 -4.18
C CYS A 37 8.65 -5.89 -5.69
N VAL A 38 9.85 -5.56 -6.18
CA VAL A 38 10.11 -5.28 -7.61
C VAL A 38 10.75 -6.46 -8.34
N GLU A 39 10.73 -7.65 -7.75
CA GLU A 39 11.28 -8.84 -8.40
C GLU A 39 10.59 -9.14 -9.74
N GLU A 40 11.36 -9.55 -10.75
CA GLU A 40 10.85 -9.74 -12.12
C GLU A 40 9.78 -10.84 -12.17
N GLU A 41 10.03 -11.93 -11.45
CA GLU A 41 9.08 -13.02 -11.30
C GLU A 41 8.01 -12.66 -10.27
N GLY A 42 6.76 -12.50 -10.73
CA GLY A 42 5.62 -12.16 -9.87
C GLY A 42 5.40 -13.13 -8.69
N VAL A 43 5.76 -14.40 -8.85
CA VAL A 43 5.65 -15.43 -7.78
C VAL A 43 6.64 -15.23 -6.64
N LYS A 44 7.72 -14.46 -6.86
CA LYS A 44 8.71 -14.13 -5.83
C LYS A 44 8.37 -12.82 -5.10
N ARG A 45 7.39 -12.06 -5.59
CA ARG A 45 6.94 -10.83 -4.93
C ARG A 45 6.14 -11.19 -3.68
N PRO A 46 6.38 -10.49 -2.55
CA PRO A 46 5.60 -10.71 -1.34
C PRO A 46 4.15 -10.27 -1.57
N THR A 47 3.24 -10.92 -0.85
CA THR A 47 1.86 -10.46 -0.74
C THR A 47 1.82 -9.15 0.06
N MET A 48 0.80 -8.31 -0.18
CA MET A 48 0.67 -7.05 0.56
C MET A 48 0.58 -7.23 2.08
N SER A 49 0.06 -8.36 2.56
CA SER A 49 0.03 -8.66 4.00
C SER A 49 1.42 -8.95 4.58
N GLU A 50 2.30 -9.58 3.81
CA GLU A 50 3.71 -9.76 4.18
C GLU A 50 4.47 -8.44 4.14
N VAL A 51 4.18 -7.58 3.16
CA VAL A 51 4.77 -6.22 3.07
C VAL A 51 4.44 -5.41 4.31
N VAL A 52 3.16 -5.36 4.72
CA VAL A 52 2.74 -4.60 5.91
C VAL A 52 3.43 -5.13 7.17
N LYS A 53 3.45 -6.46 7.36
CA LYS A 53 4.12 -7.09 8.51
C LYS A 53 5.61 -6.74 8.59
N GLU A 54 6.30 -6.74 7.45
CA GLU A 54 7.73 -6.40 7.43
C GLU A 54 7.94 -4.90 7.73
N ILE A 55 7.07 -4.01 7.25
CA ILE A 55 7.14 -2.59 7.57
C ILE A 55 6.90 -2.35 9.08
N GLU A 56 5.87 -2.97 9.66
CA GLU A 56 5.59 -2.89 11.10
C GLU A 56 6.79 -3.37 11.92
N TYR A 57 7.40 -4.49 11.52
CA TYR A 57 8.62 -5.01 12.14
C TYR A 57 9.80 -4.04 12.04
N ILE A 58 9.99 -3.38 10.90
CA ILE A 58 11.04 -2.36 10.72
C ILE A 58 10.80 -1.16 11.64
N MET A 59 9.54 -0.73 11.80
CA MET A 59 9.16 0.35 12.72
C MET A 59 9.47 -0.02 14.18
N GLU A 60 9.18 -1.26 14.58
CA GLU A 60 9.52 -1.75 15.93
C GLU A 60 11.03 -1.74 16.19
N ILE A 61 11.86 -2.12 15.20
CA ILE A 61 13.33 -2.10 15.33
C ILE A 61 13.85 -0.70 15.67
N VAL A 62 13.21 0.36 15.16
CA VAL A 62 13.59 1.75 15.42
C VAL A 62 12.88 2.37 16.63
N GLY A 63 12.11 1.57 17.37
CA GLY A 63 11.39 2.02 18.57
C GLY A 63 10.17 2.88 18.25
N LEU A 64 9.67 2.84 17.01
CA LEU A 64 8.41 3.47 16.64
C LEU A 64 7.24 2.53 16.99
N ASN A 65 6.13 3.12 17.41
CA ASN A 65 4.89 2.38 17.63
C ASN A 65 4.08 2.37 16.33
N PRO A 66 3.94 1.22 15.63
CA PRO A 66 3.17 1.15 14.39
C PRO A 66 1.68 1.44 14.57
N ASN A 67 1.15 1.34 15.79
CA ASN A 67 -0.26 1.59 16.11
C ASN A 67 -0.55 3.03 16.59
N ALA A 68 0.45 3.92 16.60
CA ALA A 68 0.27 5.29 17.09
C ALA A 68 -0.58 6.17 16.16
N GLU A 69 -0.62 5.88 14.87
CA GLU A 69 -1.31 6.67 13.83
C GLU A 69 -2.53 5.93 13.25
N SER A 70 -3.12 5.00 14.01
CA SER A 70 -4.39 4.33 13.66
C SER A 70 -5.60 5.27 13.89
N ALA A 71 -5.52 6.51 13.40
CA ALA A 71 -6.68 7.39 13.36
C ALA A 71 -7.50 7.00 12.11
N SER A 72 -8.68 6.42 12.33
CA SER A 72 -9.66 6.26 11.27
C SER A 72 -10.13 7.65 10.83
N THR A 73 -9.54 8.22 9.79
CA THR A 73 -10.07 9.43 9.13
C THR A 73 -11.22 9.02 8.23
N SER A 74 -12.28 8.45 8.82
CA SER A 74 -13.57 8.37 8.16
C SER A 74 -14.23 9.75 8.31
N GLU A 75 -13.84 10.70 7.47
CA GLU A 75 -14.55 11.96 7.34
C GLU A 75 -15.89 11.70 6.63
N THR A 76 -16.96 11.52 7.40
CA THR A 76 -18.31 11.67 6.85
C THR A 76 -18.55 13.17 6.69
N TYR A 77 -18.64 13.66 5.44
CA TYR A 77 -19.06 15.02 5.19
C TYR A 77 -20.54 15.14 5.57
N GLU A 78 -20.86 15.74 6.71
CA GLU A 78 -22.19 16.28 6.99
C GLU A 78 -22.33 17.60 6.21
N GLY A 79 -22.39 17.48 4.88
CA GLY A 79 -22.64 18.60 3.99
C GLY A 79 -24.15 18.85 3.91
N ALA A 80 -24.64 19.80 4.69
CA ALA A 80 -26.00 20.33 4.63
C ALA A 80 -26.25 21.12 3.33
N ASN A 81 -26.19 20.44 2.18
CA ASN A 81 -26.42 21.04 0.88
C ASN A 81 -27.62 20.31 0.25
N LYS A 82 -28.78 20.97 0.26
CA LYS A 82 -29.94 20.60 -0.56
C LYS A 82 -29.58 20.79 -2.04
N GLY A 83 -28.85 19.84 -2.59
CA GLY A 83 -28.53 19.74 -4.00
C GLY A 83 -29.02 18.39 -4.50
N LEU A 84 -30.09 18.40 -5.31
CA LEU A 84 -30.61 17.24 -5.98
C LEU A 84 -29.53 16.68 -6.92
N HIS A 85 -28.84 15.62 -6.48
CA HIS A 85 -27.87 14.89 -7.28
C HIS A 85 -28.62 14.04 -8.32
N PRO A 86 -28.28 14.10 -9.63
CA PRO A 86 -28.98 13.36 -10.69
C PRO A 86 -28.89 11.83 -10.59
N TYR A 87 -28.03 11.30 -9.71
CA TYR A 87 -28.00 9.88 -9.37
C TYR A 87 -28.72 9.66 -8.05
N THR A 88 -30.05 9.53 -8.14
CA THR A 88 -30.85 8.90 -7.10
C THR A 88 -30.81 7.37 -7.30
N ASP A 89 -30.30 6.70 -6.28
CA ASP A 89 -30.47 5.33 -5.75
C ASP A 89 -31.12 4.16 -6.55
N GLU A 90 -31.91 4.40 -7.58
CA GLU A 90 -32.60 3.36 -8.37
C GLU A 90 -31.71 2.63 -9.39
N SER A 91 -30.41 2.99 -9.48
CA SER A 91 -29.45 2.31 -10.39
C SER A 91 -28.47 1.39 -9.67
N LEU A 92 -28.45 1.37 -8.34
CA LEU A 92 -27.54 0.55 -7.53
C LEU A 92 -27.91 -0.94 -7.52
N PHE A 93 -29.17 -1.29 -7.81
CA PHE A 93 -29.59 -2.70 -7.87
C PHE A 93 -29.17 -3.41 -9.16
N VAL A 94 -28.79 -2.69 -10.22
CA VAL A 94 -28.47 -3.31 -11.52
C VAL A 94 -27.06 -3.91 -11.55
N TYR A 95 -26.13 -3.40 -10.73
CA TYR A 95 -24.73 -3.82 -10.77
C TYR A 95 -24.40 -5.04 -9.89
N SER A 96 -25.29 -5.43 -8.97
CA SER A 96 -25.00 -6.48 -7.97
C SER A 96 -25.54 -7.89 -8.29
N GLY A 97 -25.77 -8.24 -9.56
CA GLY A 97 -25.71 -9.67 -9.96
C GLY A 97 -26.87 -10.23 -10.76
N ALA A 98 -26.98 -9.85 -12.03
CA ALA A 98 -27.60 -10.70 -13.04
C ALA A 98 -26.72 -10.72 -14.30
N TYR A 99 -26.03 -11.84 -14.55
CA TYR A 99 -25.44 -12.09 -15.86
C TYR A 99 -26.58 -12.11 -16.90
N PRO A 100 -26.54 -11.29 -17.97
CA PRO A 100 -27.49 -11.46 -19.06
C PRO A 100 -27.27 -12.85 -19.68
N PRO A 101 -28.33 -13.63 -19.98
CA PRO A 101 -28.16 -14.94 -20.61
C PRO A 101 -27.53 -14.76 -21.98
N SER A 102 -26.33 -15.32 -22.18
CA SER A 102 -25.69 -15.40 -23.48
C SER A 102 -26.52 -16.32 -24.39
N LYS A 103 -27.34 -15.73 -25.26
CA LYS A 103 -27.91 -16.43 -26.41
C LYS A 103 -26.78 -16.68 -27.41
N LEU A 104 -26.16 -17.86 -27.33
CA LEU A 104 -25.38 -18.41 -28.41
C LEU A 104 -26.36 -19.02 -29.41
N GLU A 105 -26.56 -18.38 -30.56
CA GLU A 105 -27.18 -19.03 -31.73
C GLU A 105 -26.09 -19.79 -32.50
N PRO A 106 -26.24 -21.10 -32.73
CA PRO A 106 -25.37 -21.85 -33.64
C PRO A 106 -25.77 -21.59 -35.10
N LYS A 107 -24.77 -21.46 -35.99
CA LYS A 107 -24.93 -21.53 -37.45
C LYS A 107 -24.54 -22.91 -37.94
#